data_AF-A0A535KJB3-F1
#
_entry.id   AF-A0A535KJB3-F1
#
_cell.length_a   1.000
_cell.length_b   1.000
_cell.length_c   1.000
_cell.angle_alpha   90.00
_cell.angle_beta   90.00
_cell.angle_gamma   90.00
#
_symmetry.space_group_name_H-M   'P 1'
#
loop_
_entity.id
_entity.type
_entity.pdbx_description
1 polymer ?
#
loop_
_entity_poly.entity_id
_entity_poly.type
_entity_poly.pdbx_seq_one_letter_code
_entity_poly.pdbx_strand_id
1 'polypeptide(L)'
;MSEEQNRPLQLTAFCVRGEPISYADALRGTFTPIAAGDAWGPPWSTTWFHVQGKVPESWAGRRLGAQFDLGYDGPAGFTCEALAWKDGKPWRGVDSNHRWLPVEGPDIDFYLEAAANPRATEQGSEPAPSMIALRASPEPAFVLRQAVLTSRAAVEAESDEGPLDPRHKITSVGHAHIDTAWEWPIREAKRKVARSWSTQLALIEEYPDYVFAASQPAQYAWMKESYPDIYRRIKEKVAAGRWEPVGAMWVEADCNLPSGESLVRQLLHGKRFFMQEFGYETRILWLPDVFGYPGNLPQLIYAAGCDFFLTQKLSWNDTNKPEHHTFMWEGIDGTSIFTHFPPADTYNGSFSREEVERSVHNFKDGQSSNRSLYLFG
;
A
#
# COMPACT_ATOMS: atom_id res chain seq x y z
N MET A 1 -11.18 -30.29 6.02
CA MET A 1 -10.70 -30.01 4.64
C MET A 1 -9.63 -31.05 4.33
N SER A 2 -9.66 -31.72 3.17
CA SER A 2 -8.83 -32.92 2.94
C SER A 2 -7.33 -32.58 2.83
N GLU A 3 -6.46 -33.45 3.34
CA GLU A 3 -4.99 -33.42 3.14
C GLU A 3 -4.57 -33.47 1.66
N GLU A 4 -5.53 -33.72 0.76
CA GLU A 4 -5.32 -33.84 -0.68
C GLU A 4 -5.05 -32.50 -1.37
N GLN A 5 -5.39 -31.37 -0.73
CA GLN A 5 -5.30 -30.03 -1.31
C GLN A 5 -4.24 -29.13 -0.65
N ASN A 6 -3.78 -29.47 0.56
CA ASN A 6 -2.82 -28.68 1.33
C ASN A 6 -1.70 -29.56 1.90
N ARG A 7 -0.46 -29.08 1.84
CA ARG A 7 0.71 -29.71 2.46
C ARG A 7 1.41 -28.70 3.38
N PRO A 8 1.72 -29.04 4.64
CA PRO A 8 2.51 -28.15 5.50
C PRO A 8 3.86 -27.81 4.87
N LEU A 9 4.27 -26.55 4.98
CA LEU A 9 5.63 -26.12 4.63
C LEU A 9 6.53 -26.28 5.87
N GLN A 10 7.79 -26.59 5.64
CA GLN A 10 8.80 -26.63 6.68
C GLN A 10 9.34 -25.22 6.91
N LEU A 11 9.23 -24.72 8.14
CA LEU A 11 9.71 -23.39 8.49
C LEU A 11 10.80 -23.44 9.55
N THR A 12 11.78 -22.57 9.38
CA THR A 12 12.69 -22.16 10.45
C THR A 12 12.66 -20.65 10.57
N ALA A 13 12.94 -20.11 11.76
CA ALA A 13 12.84 -18.69 12.06
C ALA A 13 14.13 -18.15 12.70
N PHE A 14 14.46 -16.91 12.37
CA PHE A 14 15.52 -16.13 12.98
C PHE A 14 14.99 -14.75 13.36
N CYS A 15 14.94 -14.46 14.66
CA CYS A 15 14.43 -13.20 15.19
C CYS A 15 15.55 -12.16 15.35
N VAL A 16 15.32 -10.97 14.81
CA VAL A 16 16.20 -9.81 14.88
C VAL A 16 15.52 -8.70 15.68
N ARG A 17 16.14 -8.34 16.80
CA ARG A 17 15.72 -7.22 17.65
C ARG A 17 16.46 -5.96 17.21
N GLY A 18 15.77 -4.82 17.20
CA GLY A 18 16.37 -3.53 16.87
C GLY A 18 16.10 -3.08 15.44
N GLU A 19 17.15 -2.64 14.74
CA GLU A 19 17.04 -2.23 13.34
C GLU A 19 16.97 -3.44 12.40
N PRO A 20 16.13 -3.39 11.35
CA PRO A 20 16.10 -4.43 10.32
C PRO A 20 17.47 -4.59 9.66
N ILE A 21 17.81 -5.82 9.29
CA ILE A 21 19.08 -6.17 8.64
C ILE A 21 18.85 -6.54 7.17
N SER A 22 19.91 -6.53 6.37
CA SER A 22 19.82 -6.93 4.96
C SER A 22 19.51 -8.42 4.81
N TYR A 23 18.97 -8.82 3.66
CA TYR A 23 18.78 -10.22 3.29
C TYR A 23 20.09 -11.04 3.45
N ALA A 24 21.21 -10.51 2.96
CA ALA A 24 22.50 -11.19 3.04
C ALA A 24 23.01 -11.40 4.48
N ASP A 25 22.69 -10.48 5.39
CA ASP A 25 23.02 -10.62 6.80
C ASP A 25 22.09 -11.62 7.49
N ALA A 26 20.80 -11.62 7.12
CA ALA A 26 19.80 -12.54 7.65
C ALA A 26 20.15 -14.00 7.33
N LEU A 27 20.68 -14.30 6.14
CA LEU A 27 21.12 -15.65 5.76
C LEU A 27 22.25 -16.20 6.65
N ARG A 28 22.99 -15.33 7.35
CA ARG A 28 24.04 -15.74 8.31
C ARG A 28 23.50 -15.92 9.72
N GLY A 29 22.21 -15.68 9.93
CA GLY A 29 21.51 -15.88 11.19
C GLY A 29 21.42 -17.35 11.57
N THR A 30 21.16 -17.60 12.86
CA THR A 30 20.86 -18.95 13.34
C THR A 30 19.36 -19.16 13.30
N PHE A 31 18.91 -19.98 12.36
CA PHE A 31 17.50 -20.32 12.21
C PHE A 31 17.14 -21.54 13.07
N THR A 32 16.03 -21.44 13.79
CA THR A 32 15.48 -22.53 14.62
C THR A 32 14.12 -22.97 14.08
N PRO A 33 13.73 -24.26 14.17
CA PRO A 33 12.41 -24.70 13.72
C PRO A 33 11.27 -23.89 14.31
N ILE A 34 10.24 -23.63 13.50
CA ILE A 34 8.97 -23.04 13.94
C ILE A 34 7.81 -23.71 13.19
N ALA A 35 6.69 -23.92 13.86
CA ALA A 35 5.49 -24.53 13.30
C ALA A 35 4.26 -23.65 13.50
N ALA A 36 3.19 -23.98 12.77
CA ALA A 36 1.88 -23.40 13.04
C ALA A 36 1.46 -23.71 14.49
N GLY A 37 1.03 -22.68 15.22
CA GLY A 37 0.74 -22.70 16.66
C GLY A 37 1.82 -22.02 17.50
N ASP A 38 3.03 -21.83 16.98
CA ASP A 38 4.12 -21.21 17.73
C ASP A 38 4.01 -19.67 17.76
N ALA A 39 4.35 -19.09 18.91
CA ALA A 39 4.42 -17.65 19.09
C ALA A 39 5.71 -17.07 18.50
N TRP A 40 5.63 -15.89 17.90
CA TRP A 40 6.77 -15.22 17.28
C TRP A 40 6.66 -13.69 17.35
N GLY A 41 7.79 -13.04 17.07
CA GLY A 41 7.83 -11.62 16.76
C GLY A 41 7.49 -10.72 17.95
N PRO A 42 8.44 -10.49 18.87
CA PRO A 42 8.30 -9.40 19.83
C PRO A 42 8.00 -8.07 19.13
N PRO A 43 7.26 -7.13 19.75
CA PRO A 43 6.91 -5.87 19.12
C PRO A 43 8.08 -5.17 18.42
N TRP A 44 7.84 -4.75 17.18
CA TRP A 44 8.75 -4.02 16.31
C TRP A 44 10.06 -4.75 15.95
N SER A 45 10.12 -6.06 16.21
CA SER A 45 11.18 -6.95 15.73
C SER A 45 10.96 -7.36 14.27
N THR A 46 12.02 -7.92 13.67
CA THR A 46 11.94 -8.59 12.38
C THR A 46 12.22 -10.07 12.57
N THR A 47 11.29 -10.92 12.17
CA THR A 47 11.53 -12.37 12.11
C THR A 47 11.70 -12.77 10.66
N TRP A 48 12.84 -13.35 10.36
CA TRP A 48 13.09 -14.00 9.08
C TRP A 48 12.60 -15.44 9.17
N PHE A 49 11.65 -15.83 8.31
CA PHE A 49 11.27 -17.22 8.13
C PHE A 49 11.95 -17.78 6.90
N HIS A 50 12.64 -18.91 7.02
CA HIS A 50 13.07 -19.71 5.87
C HIS A 50 11.99 -20.73 5.58
N VAL A 51 11.41 -20.68 4.40
CA VAL A 51 10.29 -21.52 3.97
C VAL A 51 10.81 -22.56 3.00
N GLN A 52 10.64 -23.83 3.36
CA GLN A 52 11.09 -24.97 2.58
C GLN A 52 9.96 -25.97 2.35
N GLY A 53 10.04 -26.72 1.25
CA GLY A 53 9.06 -27.75 0.93
C GLY A 53 9.30 -28.38 -0.43
N LYS A 54 8.53 -29.42 -0.73
CA LYS A 54 8.52 -30.08 -2.04
C LYS A 54 7.10 -30.15 -2.58
N VAL A 55 6.96 -29.86 -3.86
CA VAL A 55 5.71 -30.04 -4.58
C VAL A 55 5.49 -31.54 -4.81
N PRO A 56 4.35 -32.11 -4.37
CA PRO A 56 4.02 -33.50 -4.69
C PRO A 56 3.94 -33.73 -6.20
N GLU A 57 4.48 -34.83 -6.71
CA GLU A 57 4.39 -35.18 -8.14
C GLU A 57 2.93 -35.22 -8.63
N SER A 58 2.00 -35.63 -7.77
CA SER A 58 0.55 -35.65 -8.06
C SER A 58 -0.06 -34.26 -8.31
N TRP A 59 0.67 -33.19 -8.01
CA TRP A 59 0.26 -31.80 -8.22
C TRP A 59 0.93 -31.16 -9.45
N ALA A 60 1.68 -31.93 -10.24
CA ALA A 60 2.29 -31.45 -11.48
C ALA A 60 1.24 -30.82 -12.41
N GLY A 61 1.59 -29.67 -13.00
CA GLY A 61 0.72 -28.93 -13.93
C GLY A 61 -0.41 -28.13 -13.27
N ARG A 62 -0.58 -28.18 -11.94
CA ARG A 62 -1.55 -27.34 -11.22
C ARG A 62 -0.97 -25.94 -10.94
N ARG A 63 -1.85 -24.94 -10.80
CA ARG A 63 -1.48 -23.65 -10.20
C ARG A 63 -1.32 -23.87 -8.70
N LEU A 64 -0.12 -23.59 -8.19
CA LEU A 64 0.23 -23.79 -6.79
C LEU A 64 0.53 -22.46 -6.13
N GLY A 65 0.35 -22.41 -4.81
CA GLY A 65 0.99 -21.36 -4.05
C GLY A 65 1.22 -21.68 -2.59
N ALA A 66 2.05 -20.87 -1.98
CA ALA A 66 2.31 -20.90 -0.55
C ALA A 66 1.36 -19.92 0.13
N GLN A 67 0.54 -20.43 1.05
CA GLN A 67 -0.44 -19.67 1.80
C GLN A 67 0.02 -19.49 3.24
N PHE A 68 -0.07 -18.25 3.74
CA PHE A 68 0.36 -17.87 5.08
C PHE A 68 -0.77 -17.18 5.87
N ASP A 69 -0.84 -17.52 7.15
CA ASP A 69 -1.47 -16.69 8.18
C ASP A 69 -0.43 -16.50 9.27
N LEU A 70 0.19 -15.31 9.27
CA LEU A 70 1.26 -14.96 10.20
C LEU A 70 0.73 -14.60 11.59
N GLY A 71 -0.60 -14.66 11.81
CA GLY A 71 -1.24 -14.29 13.07
C GLY A 71 -1.97 -12.95 13.02
N TYR A 72 -2.46 -12.55 11.84
CA TYR A 72 -3.07 -11.23 11.63
C TYR A 72 -4.20 -10.97 12.65
N ASP A 73 -4.13 -9.83 13.31
CA ASP A 73 -5.03 -9.36 14.37
C ASP A 73 -5.67 -7.99 14.06
N GLY A 74 -5.46 -7.49 12.84
CA GLY A 74 -5.97 -6.21 12.37
C GLY A 74 -5.99 -6.11 10.84
N PRO A 75 -6.45 -4.97 10.30
CA PRO A 75 -6.38 -4.69 8.87
C PRO A 75 -4.92 -4.61 8.38
N ALA A 76 -4.70 -4.83 7.08
CA ALA A 76 -3.40 -4.63 6.46
C ALA A 76 -2.88 -3.21 6.77
N GLY A 77 -1.58 -3.07 7.00
CA GLY A 77 -0.99 -1.84 7.53
C GLY A 77 -0.95 -1.75 9.07
N PHE A 78 -1.85 -2.41 9.80
CA PHE A 78 -1.97 -2.28 11.27
C PHE A 78 -1.85 -3.62 12.01
N THR A 79 -1.04 -4.52 11.46
CA THR A 79 -0.72 -5.85 12.02
C THR A 79 0.63 -6.33 11.47
N CYS A 80 1.00 -7.58 11.74
CA CYS A 80 2.18 -8.20 11.16
C CYS A 80 2.12 -8.29 9.62
N GLU A 81 3.25 -8.05 8.97
CA GLU A 81 3.38 -8.04 7.50
C GLU A 81 4.76 -8.57 7.11
N ALA A 82 4.87 -9.22 5.95
CA ALA A 82 6.15 -9.72 5.48
C ALA A 82 6.46 -9.31 4.04
N LEU A 83 7.76 -9.24 3.73
CA LEU A 83 8.24 -9.20 2.35
C LEU A 83 8.81 -10.58 2.01
N ALA A 84 8.28 -11.22 0.97
CA ALA A 84 8.90 -12.44 0.45
C ALA A 84 10.18 -12.11 -0.32
N TRP A 85 11.22 -12.90 -0.11
CA TRP A 85 12.52 -12.80 -0.76
C TRP A 85 12.86 -14.12 -1.42
N LYS A 86 13.21 -14.09 -2.70
CA LYS A 86 13.63 -15.25 -3.48
C LYS A 86 14.87 -14.89 -4.29
N ASP A 87 15.89 -15.75 -4.24
CA ASP A 87 17.16 -15.55 -4.98
C ASP A 87 17.81 -14.18 -4.73
N GLY A 88 17.77 -13.71 -3.48
CA GLY A 88 18.34 -12.41 -3.08
C GLY A 88 17.54 -11.18 -3.52
N LYS A 89 16.34 -11.37 -4.10
CA LYS A 89 15.48 -10.28 -4.57
C LYS A 89 14.16 -10.21 -3.81
N PRO A 90 13.65 -9.00 -3.53
CA PRO A 90 12.32 -8.84 -3.00
C PRO A 90 11.30 -9.25 -4.07
N TRP A 91 10.34 -10.07 -3.66
CA TRP A 91 9.42 -10.73 -4.57
C TRP A 91 8.01 -10.14 -4.50
N ARG A 92 7.32 -10.31 -3.37
CA ARG A 92 5.93 -9.86 -3.15
C ARG A 92 5.66 -9.70 -1.65
N GLY A 93 4.81 -8.74 -1.28
CA GLY A 93 4.33 -8.59 0.10
C GLY A 93 3.39 -9.73 0.52
N VAL A 94 3.39 -10.04 1.81
CA VAL A 94 2.48 -11.00 2.44
C VAL A 94 1.83 -10.34 3.65
N ASP A 95 0.51 -10.19 3.61
CA ASP A 95 -0.29 -9.48 4.60
C ASP A 95 -1.69 -10.09 4.71
N SER A 96 -2.56 -9.50 5.53
CA SER A 96 -3.91 -10.03 5.78
C SER A 96 -4.82 -10.03 4.54
N ASN A 97 -4.53 -9.23 3.51
CA ASN A 97 -5.21 -9.20 2.21
C ASN A 97 -4.46 -10.05 1.16
N HIS A 98 -3.14 -10.12 1.24
CA HIS A 98 -2.27 -10.84 0.30
C HIS A 98 -1.60 -12.05 0.96
N ARG A 99 -2.38 -13.11 1.20
CA ARG A 99 -1.93 -14.30 1.96
C ARG A 99 -1.26 -15.39 1.11
N TRP A 100 -1.14 -15.18 -0.19
CA TRP A 100 -0.78 -16.23 -1.14
C TRP A 100 0.36 -15.78 -2.06
N LEU A 101 1.36 -16.65 -2.21
CA LEU A 101 2.49 -16.46 -3.13
C LEU A 101 2.45 -17.55 -4.21
N PRO A 102 2.50 -17.19 -5.51
CA PRO A 102 2.52 -18.18 -6.59
C PRO A 102 3.82 -19.00 -6.52
N VAL A 103 3.75 -20.33 -6.56
CA VAL A 103 4.99 -21.14 -6.58
C VAL A 103 5.10 -21.95 -7.86
N GLU A 104 6.31 -21.94 -8.40
CA GLU A 104 6.71 -22.66 -9.59
C GLU A 104 7.87 -23.60 -9.29
N GLY A 105 7.90 -24.74 -9.98
CA GLY A 105 8.95 -25.74 -9.85
C GLY A 105 8.70 -26.79 -8.75
N PRO A 106 9.59 -27.79 -8.66
CA PRO A 106 9.42 -28.92 -7.74
C PRO A 106 9.81 -28.59 -6.28
N ASP A 107 10.68 -27.62 -6.08
CA ASP A 107 11.24 -27.26 -4.78
C ASP A 107 10.79 -25.86 -4.34
N ILE A 108 10.38 -25.77 -3.08
CA ILE A 108 10.02 -24.52 -2.42
C ILE A 108 11.23 -24.10 -1.59
N ASP A 109 11.83 -22.96 -1.90
CA ASP A 109 12.89 -22.35 -1.10
C ASP A 109 12.83 -20.83 -1.27
N PHE A 110 12.46 -20.13 -0.21
CA PHE A 110 12.45 -18.67 -0.13
C PHE A 110 12.38 -18.20 1.32
N TYR A 111 12.50 -16.90 1.53
CA TYR A 111 12.46 -16.29 2.86
C TYR A 111 11.29 -15.32 2.98
N LEU A 112 10.73 -15.19 4.18
CA LEU A 112 9.82 -14.10 4.54
C LEU A 112 10.50 -13.20 5.56
N GLU A 113 10.65 -11.92 5.23
CA GLU A 113 11.08 -10.88 6.15
C GLU A 113 9.86 -10.29 6.85
N ALA A 114 9.46 -10.87 7.98
CA ALA A 114 8.23 -10.49 8.70
C ALA A 114 8.48 -9.43 9.77
N ALA A 115 7.73 -8.35 9.73
CA ALA A 115 7.70 -7.31 10.75
C ALA A 115 6.57 -7.57 11.75
N ALA A 116 6.92 -7.60 13.03
CA ALA A 116 5.96 -7.73 14.11
C ALA A 116 5.45 -6.35 14.53
N ASN A 117 4.42 -5.84 13.86
CA ASN A 117 3.87 -4.50 14.10
C ASN A 117 2.56 -4.61 14.90
N PRO A 118 2.60 -4.64 16.25
CA PRO A 118 1.38 -4.63 17.04
C PRO A 118 0.68 -3.29 16.91
N ARG A 119 -0.65 -3.31 16.97
CA ARG A 119 -1.47 -2.11 16.94
C ARG A 119 -1.42 -1.35 18.26
N ALA A 120 -1.39 -0.02 18.19
CA ALA A 120 -1.56 0.83 19.36
C ALA A 120 -3.04 0.89 19.78
N THR A 121 -3.30 1.09 21.09
CA THR A 121 -4.64 1.47 21.54
C THR A 121 -4.91 2.93 21.18
N GLU A 122 -5.75 3.18 20.18
CA GLU A 122 -6.09 4.53 19.71
C GLU A 122 -7.17 5.21 20.58
N GLN A 123 -8.14 4.44 21.08
CA GLN A 123 -9.30 4.94 21.81
C GLN A 123 -9.88 3.87 22.74
N GLY A 124 -10.64 4.31 23.76
CA GLY A 124 -11.33 3.43 24.70
C GLY A 124 -10.70 3.43 26.11
N SER A 125 -11.15 2.51 26.94
CA SER A 125 -10.71 2.38 28.34
C SER A 125 -9.45 1.52 28.52
N GLU A 126 -9.04 0.80 27.47
CA GLU A 126 -7.86 -0.06 27.52
C GLU A 126 -6.58 0.78 27.68
N PRO A 127 -5.54 0.26 28.36
CA PRO A 127 -4.26 0.93 28.44
C PRO A 127 -3.70 1.25 27.05
N ALA A 128 -3.18 2.45 26.88
CA ALA A 128 -2.43 2.88 25.70
C ALA A 128 -0.93 2.89 26.01
N PRO A 129 -0.26 1.71 26.03
CA PRO A 129 1.17 1.67 26.26
C PRO A 129 1.89 2.47 25.17
N SER A 130 2.90 3.24 25.55
CA SER A 130 3.66 3.99 24.56
C SER A 130 4.35 3.02 23.58
N MET A 131 4.48 3.43 22.33
CA MET A 131 5.16 2.66 21.28
C MET A 131 6.61 2.33 21.66
N ILE A 132 7.24 3.20 22.44
CA ILE A 132 8.58 3.01 23.00
C ILE A 132 8.58 1.84 24.00
N ALA A 133 7.59 1.80 24.90
CA ALA A 133 7.46 0.72 25.88
C ALA A 133 7.15 -0.62 25.19
N LEU A 134 6.26 -0.61 24.18
CA LEU A 134 5.97 -1.79 23.37
C LEU A 134 7.25 -2.34 22.72
N ARG A 135 8.08 -1.50 22.10
CA ARG A 135 9.36 -1.91 21.48
C ARG A 135 10.31 -2.61 22.45
N ALA A 136 10.27 -2.26 23.74
CA ALA A 136 11.10 -2.89 24.75
C ALA A 136 10.61 -4.29 25.14
N SER A 137 9.32 -4.60 24.95
CA SER A 137 8.73 -5.89 25.31
C SER A 137 9.47 -7.05 24.64
N PRO A 138 9.89 -8.10 25.38
CA PRO A 138 10.47 -9.31 24.83
C PRO A 138 9.41 -10.34 24.40
N GLU A 139 8.16 -10.14 24.82
CA GLU A 139 7.09 -11.11 24.60
C GLU A 139 6.67 -11.14 23.13
N PRO A 140 6.51 -12.34 22.54
CA PRO A 140 5.94 -12.47 21.19
C PRO A 140 4.59 -11.77 21.06
N ALA A 141 4.40 -11.03 19.98
CA ALA A 141 3.13 -10.34 19.70
C ALA A 141 2.17 -11.17 18.84
N PHE A 142 2.68 -12.17 18.11
CA PHE A 142 1.92 -12.91 17.11
C PHE A 142 2.06 -14.43 17.29
N VAL A 143 1.13 -15.18 16.70
CA VAL A 143 1.18 -16.64 16.60
C VAL A 143 1.10 -17.01 15.14
N LEU A 144 2.05 -17.81 14.64
CA LEU A 144 2.02 -18.31 13.28
C LEU A 144 0.83 -19.27 13.16
N ARG A 145 -0.22 -18.93 12.43
CA ARG A 145 -1.44 -19.75 12.35
C ARG A 145 -1.41 -20.73 11.19
N GLN A 146 -0.77 -20.36 10.08
CA GLN A 146 -0.75 -21.20 8.88
C GLN A 146 0.49 -20.93 8.02
N ALA A 147 1.09 -22.02 7.51
CA ALA A 147 2.07 -22.00 6.44
C ALA A 147 1.96 -23.30 5.62
N VAL A 148 1.29 -23.25 4.48
CA VAL A 148 0.98 -24.45 3.68
C VAL A 148 1.20 -24.20 2.20
N LEU A 149 1.64 -25.23 1.48
CA LEU A 149 1.54 -25.31 0.04
C LEU A 149 0.12 -25.76 -0.31
N THR A 150 -0.53 -25.07 -1.24
CA THR A 150 -1.89 -25.38 -1.69
C THR A 150 -1.97 -25.48 -3.20
N SER A 151 -2.79 -26.40 -3.70
CA SER A 151 -3.13 -26.53 -5.13
C SER A 151 -4.46 -25.86 -5.49
N ARG A 152 -5.04 -25.07 -4.59
CA ARG A 152 -6.31 -24.37 -4.86
C ARG A 152 -6.04 -23.18 -5.78
N ALA A 153 -6.80 -23.09 -6.87
CA ALA A 153 -6.84 -21.88 -7.67
C ALA A 153 -7.25 -20.69 -6.77
N ALA A 154 -6.62 -19.53 -6.97
CA ALA A 154 -7.19 -18.28 -6.48
C ALA A 154 -8.67 -18.25 -6.90
N VAL A 155 -9.57 -17.87 -5.99
CA VAL A 155 -11.01 -17.83 -6.26
C VAL A 155 -11.21 -17.02 -7.54
N GLU A 156 -11.65 -17.68 -8.61
CA GLU A 156 -12.09 -16.97 -9.81
C GLU A 156 -13.28 -16.14 -9.38
N ALA A 157 -13.18 -14.82 -9.54
CA ALA A 157 -14.28 -13.94 -9.23
C ALA A 157 -15.48 -14.36 -10.08
N GLU A 158 -16.62 -14.64 -9.44
CA GLU A 158 -17.87 -14.82 -10.16
C GLU A 158 -18.16 -13.50 -10.90
N SER A 159 -18.02 -13.53 -12.23
CA SER A 159 -18.38 -12.40 -13.08
C SER A 159 -19.88 -12.49 -13.36
N ASP A 160 -20.66 -11.59 -12.77
CA ASP A 160 -22.03 -11.35 -13.21
C ASP A 160 -21.97 -10.45 -14.46
N GLU A 161 -22.35 -10.99 -15.62
CA GLU A 161 -22.46 -10.25 -16.89
C GLU A 161 -23.77 -9.44 -16.98
N GLY A 162 -24.28 -8.99 -15.83
CA GLY A 162 -25.43 -8.09 -15.78
C GLY A 162 -25.17 -6.81 -16.57
N PRO A 163 -26.19 -6.25 -17.25
CA PRO A 163 -26.03 -5.00 -17.99
C PRO A 163 -25.64 -3.86 -17.03
N LEU A 164 -24.45 -3.29 -17.24
CA LEU A 164 -24.00 -2.10 -16.53
C LEU A 164 -24.76 -0.87 -17.03
N ASP A 165 -25.24 -0.04 -16.12
CA ASP A 165 -25.85 1.25 -16.46
C ASP A 165 -24.78 2.22 -16.98
N PRO A 166 -24.81 2.63 -18.27
CA PRO A 166 -23.77 3.46 -18.86
C PRO A 166 -23.90 4.94 -18.51
N ARG A 167 -24.93 5.34 -17.74
CA ARG A 167 -25.24 6.75 -17.47
C ARG A 167 -24.10 7.47 -16.76
N HIS A 168 -23.41 6.80 -15.83
CA HIS A 168 -22.26 7.35 -15.10
C HIS A 168 -21.04 6.44 -15.27
N LYS A 169 -19.87 7.03 -15.54
CA LYS A 169 -18.61 6.30 -15.78
C LYS A 169 -17.64 6.55 -14.64
N ILE A 170 -17.35 5.50 -13.89
CA ILE A 170 -16.29 5.52 -12.88
C ILE A 170 -14.95 5.20 -13.56
N THR A 171 -13.95 6.06 -13.34
CA THR A 171 -12.54 5.76 -13.67
C THR A 171 -11.84 5.36 -12.37
N SER A 172 -11.45 4.11 -12.27
CA SER A 172 -10.81 3.57 -11.08
C SER A 172 -9.29 3.62 -11.19
N VAL A 173 -8.64 3.93 -10.08
CA VAL A 173 -7.17 3.96 -9.98
C VAL A 173 -6.77 3.27 -8.68
N GLY A 174 -5.91 2.25 -8.79
CA GLY A 174 -5.34 1.62 -7.61
C GLY A 174 -4.35 2.57 -6.96
N HIS A 175 -4.38 2.69 -5.66
CA HIS A 175 -3.47 3.56 -4.93
C HIS A 175 -3.15 2.91 -3.58
N ALA A 176 -2.02 3.27 -2.97
CA ALA A 176 -1.73 2.87 -1.61
C ALA A 176 -1.23 4.10 -0.84
N HIS A 177 -2.10 4.65 0.01
CA HIS A 177 -1.71 5.67 0.97
C HIS A 177 -0.80 5.04 2.02
N ILE A 178 0.41 5.57 2.20
CA ILE A 178 1.33 5.11 3.26
C ILE A 178 1.86 6.33 4.00
N ASP A 179 1.39 6.49 5.23
CA ASP A 179 1.91 7.55 6.09
C ASP A 179 3.42 7.38 6.32
N THR A 180 4.15 8.46 6.05
CA THR A 180 5.62 8.52 6.18
C THR A 180 6.05 8.16 7.62
N ALA A 181 5.27 8.63 8.59
CA ALA A 181 5.36 8.27 9.99
C ALA A 181 4.01 8.59 10.67
N TRP A 182 3.31 7.56 11.14
CA TRP A 182 2.10 7.70 11.96
C TRP A 182 2.23 6.81 13.20
N GLU A 183 1.67 5.60 13.15
CA GLU A 183 1.80 4.60 14.22
C GLU A 183 3.06 3.73 14.09
N TRP A 184 3.97 4.11 13.21
CA TRP A 184 5.21 3.40 12.97
C TRP A 184 6.37 4.37 12.72
N PRO A 185 7.62 3.96 13.05
CA PRO A 185 8.79 4.75 12.72
C PRO A 185 9.09 4.73 11.22
N ILE A 186 9.86 5.72 10.74
CA ILE A 186 10.29 5.84 9.33
C ILE A 186 10.95 4.55 8.80
N ARG A 187 11.75 3.87 9.63
CA ARG A 187 12.39 2.59 9.25
C ARG A 187 11.38 1.52 8.83
N GLU A 188 10.19 1.54 9.43
CA GLU A 188 9.12 0.59 9.10
C GLU A 188 8.30 1.09 7.93
N ALA A 189 8.06 2.41 7.80
CA ALA A 189 7.46 2.99 6.60
C ALA A 189 8.22 2.60 5.32
N LYS A 190 9.56 2.66 5.34
CA LYS A 190 10.41 2.20 4.22
C LYS A 190 10.10 0.76 3.80
N ARG A 191 9.89 -0.14 4.76
CA ARG A 191 9.61 -1.56 4.51
C ARG A 191 8.15 -1.79 4.10
N LYS A 192 7.21 -1.02 4.66
CA LYS A 192 5.80 -1.00 4.23
C LYS A 192 5.69 -0.64 2.76
N VAL A 193 6.37 0.44 2.35
CA VAL A 193 6.47 0.83 0.93
C VAL A 193 7.01 -0.32 0.08
N ALA A 194 8.11 -0.96 0.49
CA ALA A 194 8.68 -2.09 -0.27
C ALA A 194 7.70 -3.26 -0.42
N ARG A 195 7.03 -3.68 0.66
CA ARG A 195 6.01 -4.75 0.64
C ARG A 195 4.85 -4.39 -0.27
N SER A 196 4.23 -3.23 -0.04
CA SER A 196 3.09 -2.77 -0.83
C SER A 196 3.46 -2.66 -2.31
N TRP A 197 4.55 -1.97 -2.64
CA TRP A 197 4.92 -1.72 -4.03
C TRP A 197 5.40 -2.98 -4.76
N SER A 198 6.03 -3.93 -4.08
CA SER A 198 6.33 -5.24 -4.68
C SER A 198 5.05 -6.02 -5.04
N THR A 199 4.02 -5.94 -4.20
CA THR A 199 2.69 -6.50 -4.48
C THR A 199 2.02 -5.80 -5.66
N GLN A 200 2.06 -4.46 -5.71
CA GLN A 200 1.49 -3.71 -6.81
C GLN A 200 2.17 -4.02 -8.15
N LEU A 201 3.50 -4.16 -8.16
CA LEU A 201 4.23 -4.60 -9.34
C LEU A 201 3.79 -5.99 -9.79
N ALA A 202 3.53 -6.93 -8.87
CA ALA A 202 3.03 -8.26 -9.22
C ALA A 202 1.60 -8.19 -9.79
N LEU A 203 0.72 -7.38 -9.20
CA LEU A 203 -0.65 -7.18 -9.69
C LEU A 203 -0.70 -6.54 -11.08
N ILE A 204 0.22 -5.60 -11.38
CA ILE A 204 0.33 -4.99 -12.73
C ILE A 204 0.65 -6.04 -13.79
N GLU A 205 1.45 -7.07 -13.48
CA GLU A 205 1.73 -8.17 -14.40
C GLU A 205 0.53 -9.12 -14.55
N GLU A 206 -0.21 -9.34 -13.46
CA GLU A 206 -1.35 -10.26 -13.43
C GLU A 206 -2.60 -9.70 -14.11
N TYR A 207 -2.82 -8.38 -14.02
CA TYR A 207 -4.02 -7.70 -14.52
C TYR A 207 -3.65 -6.65 -15.58
N PRO A 208 -3.80 -6.92 -16.88
CA PRO A 208 -3.34 -6.04 -17.97
C PRO A 208 -4.00 -4.66 -18.06
N ASP A 209 -5.15 -4.44 -17.43
CA ASP A 209 -5.82 -3.13 -17.43
C ASP A 209 -5.55 -2.33 -16.15
N TYR A 210 -4.82 -2.90 -15.19
CA TYR A 210 -4.56 -2.29 -13.90
C TYR A 210 -3.56 -1.13 -13.99
N VAL A 211 -3.91 0.02 -13.42
CA VAL A 211 -3.02 1.18 -13.24
C VAL A 211 -2.91 1.50 -11.75
N PHE A 212 -1.67 1.66 -11.28
CA PHE A 212 -1.38 2.03 -9.90
C PHE A 212 -0.82 3.45 -9.82
N ALA A 213 -1.33 4.28 -8.91
CA ALA A 213 -0.85 5.62 -8.63
C ALA A 213 -0.15 5.69 -7.27
N ALA A 214 0.99 6.38 -7.22
CA ALA A 214 1.72 6.65 -5.97
C ALA A 214 2.29 8.07 -5.91
N SER A 215 2.05 8.75 -4.79
CA SER A 215 2.08 10.22 -4.66
C SER A 215 3.38 10.81 -4.11
N GLN A 216 4.16 10.06 -3.33
CA GLN A 216 5.24 10.62 -2.49
C GLN A 216 6.66 10.33 -3.05
N PRO A 217 7.34 11.30 -3.69
CA PRO A 217 8.74 11.24 -4.10
C PRO A 217 9.70 10.68 -3.04
N ALA A 218 9.50 11.04 -1.76
CA ALA A 218 10.31 10.51 -0.66
C ALA A 218 10.34 8.97 -0.61
N GLN A 219 9.21 8.33 -0.89
CA GLN A 219 9.09 6.86 -0.89
C GLN A 219 9.81 6.24 -2.08
N TYR A 220 9.74 6.88 -3.26
CA TYR A 220 10.54 6.46 -4.42
C TYR A 220 12.04 6.57 -4.15
N ALA A 221 12.47 7.64 -3.49
CA ALA A 221 13.87 7.81 -3.09
C ALA A 221 14.32 6.68 -2.14
N TRP A 222 13.47 6.26 -1.20
CA TRP A 222 13.77 5.10 -0.35
C TRP A 222 13.88 3.80 -1.13
N MET A 223 13.01 3.56 -2.12
CA MET A 223 13.11 2.36 -2.96
C MET A 223 14.38 2.38 -3.80
N LYS A 224 14.75 3.53 -4.36
CA LYS A 224 16.01 3.70 -5.10
C LYS A 224 17.23 3.36 -4.23
N GLU A 225 17.23 3.78 -2.98
CA GLU A 225 18.32 3.55 -2.04
C GLU A 225 18.35 2.12 -1.48
N SER A 226 17.20 1.62 -1.00
CA SER A 226 17.13 0.40 -0.18
C SER A 226 16.68 -0.84 -0.96
N TYR A 227 15.94 -0.68 -2.05
CA TYR A 227 15.36 -1.77 -2.84
C TYR A 227 15.51 -1.51 -4.36
N PRO A 228 16.76 -1.45 -4.88
CA PRO A 228 17.02 -1.03 -6.26
C PRO A 228 16.34 -1.92 -7.32
N ASP A 229 16.07 -3.20 -7.04
CA ASP A 229 15.29 -4.06 -7.95
C ASP A 229 13.82 -3.64 -8.05
N ILE A 230 13.16 -3.33 -6.92
CA ILE A 230 11.80 -2.77 -6.90
C ILE A 230 11.80 -1.45 -7.68
N TYR A 231 12.76 -0.58 -7.41
CA TYR A 231 12.85 0.73 -8.07
C TYR A 231 13.04 0.61 -9.59
N ARG A 232 13.90 -0.31 -10.06
CA ARG A 232 14.06 -0.60 -11.50
C ARG A 232 12.73 -1.03 -12.14
N ARG A 233 12.02 -1.97 -11.51
CA ARG A 233 10.70 -2.44 -11.98
C ARG A 233 9.67 -1.31 -12.01
N ILE A 234 9.69 -0.41 -11.03
CA ILE A 234 8.84 0.79 -11.04
C ILE A 234 9.15 1.66 -12.26
N LYS A 235 10.42 1.95 -12.54
CA LYS A 235 10.80 2.73 -13.74
C LYS A 235 10.27 2.10 -15.03
N GLU A 236 10.34 0.78 -15.15
CA GLU A 236 9.79 0.03 -16.29
C GLU A 236 8.28 0.20 -16.40
N LYS A 237 7.54 0.11 -15.30
CA LYS A 237 6.07 0.27 -15.30
C LYS A 237 5.63 1.72 -15.48
N VAL A 238 6.43 2.70 -15.04
CA VAL A 238 6.22 4.13 -15.34
C VAL A 238 6.38 4.38 -16.84
N ALA A 239 7.47 3.89 -17.44
CA ALA A 239 7.69 4.03 -18.89
C ALA A 239 6.59 3.32 -19.73
N ALA A 240 5.99 2.26 -19.19
CA ALA A 240 4.87 1.56 -19.81
C ALA A 240 3.48 2.20 -19.56
N GLY A 241 3.40 3.28 -18.76
CA GLY A 241 2.12 3.93 -18.41
C GLY A 241 1.20 3.09 -17.52
N ARG A 242 1.76 2.13 -16.77
CA ARG A 242 1.03 1.22 -15.86
C ARG A 242 1.23 1.56 -14.39
N TRP A 243 2.24 2.38 -14.10
CA TRP A 243 2.49 3.00 -12.81
C TRP A 243 2.52 4.50 -13.03
N GLU A 244 1.61 5.24 -12.39
CA GLU A 244 1.48 6.68 -12.52
C GLU A 244 2.11 7.37 -11.30
N PRO A 245 3.26 8.05 -11.45
CA PRO A 245 3.75 8.95 -10.41
C PRO A 245 2.77 10.13 -10.33
N VAL A 246 1.98 10.19 -9.25
CA VAL A 246 1.08 11.31 -8.97
C VAL A 246 1.68 12.20 -7.89
N GLY A 247 0.95 13.26 -7.51
CA GLY A 247 1.41 14.21 -6.52
C GLY A 247 2.33 15.27 -7.11
N ALA A 248 3.00 16.01 -6.24
CA ALA A 248 3.90 17.11 -6.64
C ALA A 248 4.79 17.52 -5.46
N MET A 249 4.26 17.40 -4.25
CA MET A 249 4.99 17.59 -3.01
C MET A 249 5.91 16.41 -2.71
N TRP A 250 7.02 16.65 -2.00
CA TRP A 250 8.00 15.62 -1.64
C TRP A 250 7.43 14.53 -0.73
N VAL A 251 6.55 14.94 0.19
CA VAL A 251 5.61 14.08 0.94
C VAL A 251 4.20 14.66 0.82
N GLU A 252 3.18 13.91 1.21
CA GLU A 252 1.83 14.46 1.39
C GLU A 252 1.80 15.34 2.65
N ALA A 253 2.31 16.56 2.52
CA ALA A 253 2.54 17.45 3.64
C ALA A 253 1.23 18.09 4.14
N ASP A 254 1.15 18.30 5.46
CA ASP A 254 0.16 19.24 6.02
C ASP A 254 0.30 20.61 5.35
N CYS A 255 -0.82 21.28 5.12
CA CYS A 255 -0.86 22.54 4.41
C CYS A 255 -1.11 23.75 5.31
N ASN A 256 -1.41 23.56 6.60
CA ASN A 256 -1.78 24.66 7.50
C ASN A 256 -0.63 25.11 8.41
N LEU A 257 0.14 24.17 8.95
CA LEU A 257 1.23 24.45 9.88
C LEU A 257 2.50 24.96 9.19
N PRO A 258 2.93 24.39 8.04
CA PRO A 258 4.16 24.86 7.39
C PRO A 258 4.00 26.27 6.81
N SER A 259 5.11 27.00 6.75
CA SER A 259 5.14 28.29 6.05
C SER A 259 4.92 28.12 4.54
N GLY A 260 4.51 29.19 3.85
CA GLY A 260 4.38 29.18 2.40
C GLY A 260 5.67 28.75 1.68
N GLU A 261 6.84 29.20 2.16
CA GLU A 261 8.13 28.74 1.63
C GLU A 261 8.32 27.24 1.81
N SER A 262 7.88 26.66 2.93
CA SER A 262 7.96 25.21 3.14
C SER A 262 7.10 24.45 2.12
N LEU A 263 5.90 24.94 1.81
CA LEU A 263 5.03 24.36 0.77
C LEU A 263 5.64 24.50 -0.63
N VAL A 264 6.26 25.65 -0.93
CA VAL A 264 7.04 25.85 -2.17
C VAL A 264 8.18 24.83 -2.26
N ARG A 265 8.89 24.56 -1.17
CA ARG A 265 9.95 23.55 -1.12
C ARG A 265 9.41 22.14 -1.32
N GLN A 266 8.27 21.81 -0.72
CA GLN A 266 7.61 20.52 -0.95
C GLN A 266 7.39 20.30 -2.45
N LEU A 267 6.78 21.26 -3.14
CA LEU A 267 6.54 21.22 -4.59
C LEU A 267 7.87 21.16 -5.36
N LEU A 268 8.79 22.07 -5.10
CA LEU A 268 10.08 22.13 -5.81
C LEU A 268 10.86 20.82 -5.74
N HIS A 269 10.97 20.23 -4.54
CA HIS A 269 11.71 18.99 -4.34
C HIS A 269 11.00 17.79 -4.97
N GLY A 270 9.68 17.68 -4.81
CA GLY A 270 8.93 16.57 -5.38
C GLY A 270 8.90 16.60 -6.90
N LYS A 271 8.63 17.77 -7.49
CA LYS A 271 8.65 18.01 -8.93
C LYS A 271 10.00 17.67 -9.56
N ARG A 272 11.07 18.20 -8.97
CA ARG A 272 12.44 17.96 -9.43
C ARG A 272 12.79 16.47 -9.44
N PHE A 273 12.40 15.75 -8.39
CA PHE A 273 12.67 14.31 -8.30
C PHE A 273 12.02 13.55 -9.46
N PHE A 274 10.73 13.75 -9.70
CA PHE A 274 10.03 13.04 -10.78
C PHE A 274 10.60 13.38 -12.17
N MET A 275 10.92 14.66 -12.41
CA MET A 275 11.55 15.08 -13.67
C MET A 275 12.93 14.42 -13.88
N GLN A 276 13.76 14.35 -12.83
CA GLN A 276 15.10 13.77 -12.92
C GLN A 276 15.08 12.26 -13.06
N GLU A 277 14.20 11.58 -12.33
CA GLU A 277 14.21 10.12 -12.24
C GLU A 277 13.41 9.44 -13.36
N PHE A 278 12.32 10.06 -13.80
CA PHE A 278 11.38 9.47 -14.76
C PHE A 278 11.22 10.30 -16.04
N GLY A 279 11.80 11.50 -16.13
CA GLY A 279 11.54 12.41 -17.26
C GLY A 279 10.09 12.89 -17.32
N TYR A 280 9.37 12.78 -16.20
CA TYR A 280 7.94 13.06 -16.10
C TYR A 280 7.71 14.24 -15.17
N GLU A 281 6.93 15.21 -15.63
CA GLU A 281 6.50 16.35 -14.84
C GLU A 281 5.03 16.18 -14.44
N THR A 282 4.77 15.87 -13.17
CA THR A 282 3.41 15.63 -12.66
C THR A 282 2.47 16.85 -12.82
N ARG A 283 1.23 16.65 -13.22
CA ARG A 283 0.28 17.78 -13.44
C ARG A 283 -0.76 17.96 -12.34
N ILE A 284 -0.65 17.18 -11.26
CA ILE A 284 -1.66 17.05 -10.22
C ILE A 284 -1.05 17.14 -8.84
N LEU A 285 -1.54 18.02 -7.98
CA LEU A 285 -1.30 17.90 -6.55
C LEU A 285 -2.28 16.86 -5.97
N TRP A 286 -1.74 15.82 -5.32
CA TRP A 286 -2.50 14.69 -4.78
C TRP A 286 -2.32 14.66 -3.26
N LEU A 287 -3.37 15.04 -2.51
CA LEU A 287 -3.37 15.12 -1.05
C LEU A 287 -4.70 14.57 -0.48
N PRO A 288 -4.95 13.25 -0.57
CA PRO A 288 -6.20 12.65 -0.13
C PRO A 288 -6.40 12.79 1.39
N ASP A 289 -5.33 12.74 2.18
CA ASP A 289 -5.40 12.60 3.65
C ASP A 289 -5.05 13.87 4.44
N VAL A 290 -4.91 15.05 3.80
CA VAL A 290 -4.48 16.28 4.50
C VAL A 290 -5.63 17.01 5.21
N PHE A 291 -5.36 17.50 6.42
CA PHE A 291 -6.36 18.09 7.32
C PHE A 291 -6.59 19.59 7.07
N GLY A 292 -7.16 19.90 5.91
CA GLY A 292 -7.54 21.27 5.52
C GLY A 292 -6.50 21.95 4.64
N TYR A 293 -6.94 22.99 3.93
CA TYR A 293 -6.19 23.59 2.84
C TYR A 293 -6.25 25.13 2.90
N PRO A 294 -5.12 25.84 2.86
CA PRO A 294 -5.11 27.29 2.96
C PRO A 294 -5.54 27.93 1.65
N GLY A 295 -6.16 29.11 1.73
CA GLY A 295 -6.74 29.81 0.57
C GLY A 295 -5.72 30.27 -0.49
N ASN A 296 -4.41 30.25 -0.19
CA ASN A 296 -3.36 30.56 -1.16
C ASN A 296 -2.79 29.31 -1.88
N LEU A 297 -3.21 28.10 -1.50
CA LEU A 297 -2.69 26.88 -2.11
C LEU A 297 -2.96 26.80 -3.64
N PRO A 298 -4.10 27.26 -4.20
CA PRO A 298 -4.31 27.28 -5.65
C PRO A 298 -3.21 28.01 -6.42
N GLN A 299 -2.74 29.14 -5.90
CA GLN A 299 -1.62 29.89 -6.48
C GLN A 299 -0.34 29.06 -6.53
N LEU A 300 -0.04 28.33 -5.45
CA LEU A 300 1.17 27.49 -5.37
C LEU A 300 1.09 26.28 -6.31
N ILE A 301 -0.07 25.62 -6.38
CA ILE A 301 -0.31 24.50 -7.31
C ILE A 301 -0.10 24.96 -8.76
N TYR A 302 -0.72 26.07 -9.13
CA TYR A 302 -0.60 26.64 -10.47
C TYR A 302 0.85 27.04 -10.81
N ALA A 303 1.51 27.76 -9.89
CA ALA A 303 2.90 28.19 -10.08
C ALA A 303 3.88 27.01 -10.18
N ALA A 304 3.56 25.85 -9.60
CA ALA A 304 4.32 24.61 -9.74
C ALA A 304 4.00 23.81 -11.03
N GLY A 305 3.20 24.38 -11.94
CA GLY A 305 2.84 23.75 -13.22
C GLY A 305 1.83 22.62 -13.11
N CYS A 306 1.05 22.57 -12.02
CA CYS A 306 -0.05 21.62 -11.85
C CYS A 306 -1.37 22.28 -12.25
N ASP A 307 -2.22 21.55 -12.99
CA ASP A 307 -3.55 22.02 -13.38
C ASP A 307 -4.65 21.46 -12.47
N PHE A 308 -4.35 20.35 -11.81
CA PHE A 308 -5.32 19.54 -11.07
C PHE A 308 -4.98 19.46 -9.59
N PHE A 309 -6.02 19.41 -8.76
CA PHE A 309 -5.92 19.09 -7.35
C PHE A 309 -6.87 17.95 -6.99
N LEU A 310 -6.34 16.93 -6.32
CA LEU A 310 -7.12 15.83 -5.77
C LEU A 310 -6.96 15.78 -4.25
N THR A 311 -8.09 15.66 -3.57
CA THR A 311 -8.18 15.48 -2.12
C THR A 311 -9.30 14.48 -1.77
N GLN A 312 -9.43 14.08 -0.51
CA GLN A 312 -10.56 13.32 -0.01
C GLN A 312 -11.12 13.88 1.31
N LYS A 313 -10.28 14.39 2.22
CA LYS A 313 -10.69 14.81 3.58
C LYS A 313 -11.83 15.83 3.65
N LEU A 314 -12.08 16.62 2.61
CA LEU A 314 -13.23 17.52 2.56
C LEU A 314 -14.58 16.79 2.70
N SER A 315 -14.66 15.54 2.23
CA SER A 315 -15.86 14.70 2.40
C SER A 315 -16.21 14.40 3.87
N TRP A 316 -15.24 14.53 4.79
CA TRP A 316 -15.39 14.16 6.20
C TRP A 316 -15.92 15.29 7.09
N ASN A 317 -16.27 16.45 6.51
CA ASN A 317 -16.88 17.55 7.27
C ASN A 317 -18.20 17.07 7.90
N ASP A 318 -18.37 17.19 9.22
CA ASP A 318 -19.57 16.73 9.93
C ASP A 318 -20.75 17.71 9.82
N THR A 319 -20.44 19.00 9.74
CA THR A 319 -21.40 20.10 9.84
C THR A 319 -21.76 20.65 8.45
N ASN A 320 -20.76 21.13 7.70
CA ASN A 320 -20.96 21.75 6.38
C ASN A 320 -20.35 20.85 5.30
N LYS A 321 -21.19 20.09 4.59
CA LYS A 321 -20.74 19.28 3.46
C LYS A 321 -20.51 20.19 2.24
N PRO A 322 -19.42 20.00 1.46
CA PRO A 322 -19.24 20.74 0.21
C PRO A 322 -20.39 20.48 -0.76
N GLU A 323 -20.80 21.51 -1.51
CA GLU A 323 -21.89 21.42 -2.49
C GLU A 323 -21.51 20.64 -3.75
N HIS A 324 -20.22 20.55 -4.05
CA HIS A 324 -19.67 19.96 -5.28
C HIS A 324 -18.56 18.95 -4.96
N HIS A 325 -18.40 17.93 -5.81
CA HIS A 325 -17.22 17.07 -5.82
C HIS A 325 -16.17 17.56 -6.82
N THR A 326 -16.59 18.33 -7.82
CA THR A 326 -15.78 18.81 -8.94
C THR A 326 -16.04 20.29 -9.15
N PHE A 327 -15.02 21.11 -8.95
CA PHE A 327 -15.17 22.57 -8.99
C PHE A 327 -13.85 23.26 -9.35
N MET A 328 -13.95 24.52 -9.80
CA MET A 328 -12.80 25.40 -9.89
C MET A 328 -12.55 26.04 -8.53
N TRP A 329 -11.48 25.63 -7.85
CA TRP A 329 -11.09 26.21 -6.58
C TRP A 329 -10.30 27.50 -6.82
N GLU A 330 -10.93 28.65 -6.56
CA GLU A 330 -10.29 29.95 -6.61
C GLU A 330 -9.56 30.26 -5.30
N GLY A 331 -8.28 30.64 -5.42
CA GLY A 331 -7.46 31.11 -4.33
C GLY A 331 -7.74 32.56 -3.97
N ILE A 332 -7.21 33.00 -2.83
CA ILE A 332 -7.40 34.39 -2.33
C ILE A 332 -6.85 35.48 -3.26
N ASP A 333 -6.04 35.12 -4.24
CA ASP A 333 -5.47 36.00 -5.27
C ASP A 333 -6.22 35.93 -6.61
N GLY A 334 -7.27 35.12 -6.72
CA GLY A 334 -8.02 34.89 -7.95
C GLY A 334 -7.48 33.78 -8.85
N THR A 335 -6.35 33.13 -8.49
CA THR A 335 -5.84 31.97 -9.25
C THR A 335 -6.78 30.78 -9.04
N SER A 336 -7.19 30.08 -10.10
CA SER A 336 -8.09 28.92 -9.98
C SER A 336 -7.44 27.60 -10.37
N ILE A 337 -7.78 26.51 -9.66
CA ILE A 337 -7.33 25.14 -9.93
C ILE A 337 -8.52 24.20 -10.06
N PHE A 338 -8.50 23.32 -11.07
CA PHE A 338 -9.52 22.28 -11.21
C PHE A 338 -9.35 21.25 -10.09
N THR A 339 -10.36 21.17 -9.22
CA THR A 339 -10.32 20.35 -8.02
C THR A 339 -11.37 19.25 -8.08
N HIS A 340 -10.98 18.04 -7.74
CA HIS A 340 -11.88 16.90 -7.60
C HIS A 340 -11.61 16.13 -6.31
N PHE A 341 -12.66 15.70 -5.62
CA PHE A 341 -12.54 14.66 -4.61
C PHE A 341 -13.53 13.51 -4.90
N PRO A 342 -13.06 12.25 -4.90
CA PRO A 342 -13.89 11.08 -5.21
C PRO A 342 -15.20 11.01 -4.41
N PRO A 343 -16.36 10.74 -5.05
CA PRO A 343 -17.67 10.70 -4.39
C PRO A 343 -17.91 9.49 -3.48
N ALA A 344 -16.95 8.55 -3.46
CA ALA A 344 -17.02 7.39 -2.57
C ALA A 344 -16.83 7.75 -1.09
N ASP A 345 -16.42 9.00 -0.80
CA ASP A 345 -16.09 9.53 0.53
C ASP A 345 -14.90 8.81 1.23
N THR A 346 -14.13 8.07 0.44
CA THR A 346 -12.93 7.32 0.86
C THR A 346 -11.89 7.31 -0.25
N TYR A 347 -10.61 7.20 0.13
CA TYR A 347 -9.52 6.89 -0.79
C TYR A 347 -9.06 5.43 -0.69
N ASN A 348 -9.56 4.68 0.30
CA ASN A 348 -9.31 3.25 0.51
C ASN A 348 -10.50 2.42 0.03
N GLY A 349 -10.93 2.63 -1.22
CA GLY A 349 -12.09 1.96 -1.76
C GLY A 349 -11.91 0.44 -1.82
N SER A 350 -12.96 -0.30 -1.49
CA SER A 350 -12.95 -1.79 -1.43
C SER A 350 -13.56 -2.47 -2.66
N PHE A 351 -14.13 -1.69 -3.58
CA PHE A 351 -14.97 -2.16 -4.69
C PHE A 351 -16.19 -2.98 -4.25
N SER A 352 -16.65 -2.87 -3.00
CA SER A 352 -17.93 -3.46 -2.63
C SER A 352 -19.06 -2.85 -3.46
N ARG A 353 -20.07 -3.66 -3.78
CA ARG A 353 -21.22 -3.23 -4.58
C ARG A 353 -21.85 -1.97 -3.99
N GLU A 354 -22.07 -1.98 -2.68
CA GLU A 354 -22.70 -0.87 -1.95
C GLU A 354 -21.89 0.41 -2.06
N GLU A 355 -20.55 0.31 -2.06
CA GLU A 355 -19.68 1.47 -2.16
C GLU A 355 -19.62 2.03 -3.57
N VAL A 356 -19.60 1.17 -4.60
CA VAL A 356 -19.68 1.60 -6.00
C VAL A 356 -21.02 2.29 -6.27
N GLU A 357 -22.13 1.68 -5.85
CA GLU A 357 -23.47 2.29 -5.95
C GLU A 357 -23.54 3.62 -5.21
N ARG A 358 -22.98 3.68 -3.98
CA ARG A 358 -22.88 4.93 -3.21
C ARG A 358 -22.07 5.99 -3.95
N SER A 359 -20.93 5.64 -4.55
CA SER A 359 -20.11 6.58 -5.32
C SER A 359 -20.87 7.20 -6.49
N VAL A 360 -21.68 6.42 -7.21
CA VAL A 360 -22.53 6.95 -8.29
C VAL A 360 -23.61 7.88 -7.72
N HIS A 361 -24.35 7.45 -6.71
CA HIS A 361 -25.46 8.23 -6.14
C HIS A 361 -24.99 9.52 -5.45
N ASN A 362 -23.82 9.49 -4.81
CA ASN A 362 -23.27 10.64 -4.10
C ASN A 362 -22.71 11.71 -5.05
N PHE A 363 -22.51 11.42 -6.34
CA PHE A 363 -21.90 12.38 -7.24
C PHE A 363 -22.79 13.61 -7.47
N LYS A 364 -22.37 14.74 -6.89
CA LYS A 364 -23.14 16.01 -6.87
C LYS A 364 -23.13 16.78 -8.19
N ASP A 365 -22.19 16.50 -9.09
CA ASP A 365 -21.98 17.28 -10.31
C ASP A 365 -22.56 16.60 -11.58
N GLY A 366 -23.57 15.74 -11.38
CA GLY A 366 -24.23 14.97 -12.45
C GLY A 366 -24.88 15.82 -13.56
N GLN A 367 -25.09 17.11 -13.32
CA GLN A 367 -25.57 18.05 -14.35
C GLN A 367 -24.46 18.47 -15.34
N SER A 368 -23.20 18.50 -14.89
CA SER A 368 -22.07 19.02 -15.65
C SER A 368 -21.14 17.91 -16.16
N SER A 369 -21.15 16.74 -15.52
CA SER A 369 -20.33 15.60 -15.86
C SER A 369 -21.09 14.31 -15.56
N ASN A 370 -20.72 13.23 -16.25
CA ASN A 370 -21.15 11.88 -15.90
C ASN A 370 -19.96 10.97 -15.59
N ARG A 371 -18.84 11.57 -15.15
CA ARG A 371 -17.59 10.88 -14.86
C ARG A 371 -17.10 11.24 -13.47
N SER A 372 -16.62 10.25 -12.72
CA SER A 372 -15.95 10.44 -11.43
C SER A 372 -14.74 9.52 -11.30
N LEU A 373 -13.82 9.89 -10.41
CA LEU A 373 -12.74 9.01 -9.97
C LEU A 373 -13.21 8.10 -8.83
N TYR A 374 -12.63 6.91 -8.77
CA TYR A 374 -12.75 6.00 -7.65
C TYR A 374 -11.37 5.48 -7.27
N LEU A 375 -10.94 5.78 -6.06
CA LEU A 375 -9.65 5.35 -5.54
C LEU A 375 -9.85 4.09 -4.71
N PHE A 376 -9.05 3.07 -4.99
CA PHE A 376 -9.13 1.79 -4.31
C PHE A 376 -7.74 1.32 -3.89
N GLY A 377 -7.69 0.55 -2.80
CA GLY A 377 -6.46 -0.06 -2.29
C GLY A 377 -6.28 0.11 -0.80
#